data_AF-A0A540MC62-F1
#
_entry.id   AF-A0A540MC62-F1
#
_cell.length_a   1.000
_cell.length_b   1.000
_cell.length_c   1.000
_cell.angle_alpha   90.00
_cell.angle_beta   90.00
_cell.angle_gamma   90.00
#
_symmetry.space_group_name_H-M   'P 1'
#
loop_
_entity.id
_entity.type
_entity.pdbx_description
1 polymer ?
#
loop_
_entity_poly.entity_id
_entity_poly.type
_entity_poly.pdbx_seq_one_letter_code
_entity_poly.pdbx_strand_id
1 'polypeptide(L)'
;MASSSSSAATISSPRRKYDVFLSFRGEDTRKTFTSHLHAALLRKKLQTYIDSELDSGDEIGPALLEAIEKSKLSVIIFSKNYASSTWCLDELVHILGCKERDGQFVIPIFYDISPSDVRKQQESYAVAFAKLEERFKDCMDKVLQWRDALEKAANLSGYDSNKAGTEADLVEEVVRDILNKLNCKNSDDLKGLVEIETKVEQIESLLCLDSSDVCIVGIWGMAGIGKTTLADVVYHRLSSKFDACCFLKNVRENSEEKDGIYNLRNKLLREILDDENINISAPSMGSELAKRRLLCTKVLIVLDDVSDSRQLELLVGGDLQFGVGSTIIITTRDRSLLNEKVNDDKIYEVKGLKHDGALQLFHLHALKNKSPTTVYTEFSRKVIDYSQGIPLALKTLGALFHRCDTEEDWDEELNRLKNFPIEKIQNVLRLSYDGLEENEKECFLDIACFLKGADVYIARGILDIRGFSVTGIQILIDKSLISISKKNCLEMHDLLQDMGRTIVREQCRDEPGKRNRLWAADDVYQVLENDTVRIKNHELSTTGDSGNSF
;
A
#
# COMPACT_ATOMS: atom_id res chain seq x y z
N MET A 1 41.57 -30.52 24.57
CA MET A 1 41.59 -29.96 23.21
C MET A 1 40.29 -29.20 23.02
N ALA A 2 40.36 -27.87 22.99
CA ALA A 2 39.19 -27.02 22.79
C ALA A 2 39.06 -26.72 21.30
N SER A 3 37.95 -27.14 20.69
CA SER A 3 37.64 -26.84 19.29
C SER A 3 36.87 -25.52 19.20
N SER A 4 37.41 -24.64 18.36
CA SER A 4 36.96 -23.30 18.04
C SER A 4 35.63 -23.29 17.27
N SER A 5 34.67 -22.50 17.72
CA SER A 5 33.48 -22.13 16.95
C SER A 5 33.71 -20.78 16.28
N SER A 6 33.88 -20.82 14.95
CA SER A 6 33.93 -19.63 14.09
C SER A 6 32.52 -19.04 13.97
N SER A 7 32.28 -17.90 14.63
CA SER A 7 31.08 -17.10 14.47
C SER A 7 31.17 -16.32 13.15
N ALA A 8 30.34 -16.70 12.17
CA ALA A 8 30.16 -15.92 10.95
C ALA A 8 29.50 -14.59 11.32
N ALA A 9 30.25 -13.49 11.22
CA ALA A 9 29.74 -12.15 11.44
C ALA A 9 28.63 -11.85 10.40
N THR A 10 27.42 -11.70 10.89
CA THR A 10 26.28 -11.22 10.12
C THR A 10 26.58 -9.78 9.72
N ILE A 11 26.76 -9.51 8.42
CA ILE A 11 26.96 -8.16 7.90
C ILE A 11 25.65 -7.39 8.12
N SER A 12 25.52 -6.76 9.28
CA SER A 12 24.50 -5.76 9.57
C SER A 12 24.73 -4.58 8.63
N SER A 13 23.81 -4.33 7.71
CA SER A 13 23.76 -3.07 6.95
C SER A 13 23.89 -1.88 7.92
N PRO A 14 24.76 -0.88 7.66
CA PRO A 14 24.91 0.26 8.55
C PRO A 14 23.56 0.94 8.75
N ARG A 15 23.12 1.11 10.00
CA ARG A 15 21.95 1.93 10.31
C ARG A 15 22.26 3.36 9.87
N ARG A 16 21.74 3.75 8.70
CA ARG A 16 21.85 5.11 8.16
C ARG A 16 21.20 6.08 9.14
N LYS A 17 21.93 7.13 9.52
CA LYS A 17 21.56 8.08 10.59
C LYS A 17 20.90 9.34 10.02
N TYR A 18 21.19 9.69 8.78
CA TYR A 18 20.69 10.89 8.13
C TYR A 18 20.07 10.54 6.78
N ASP A 19 19.03 11.27 6.39
CA ASP A 19 18.41 11.11 5.06
C ASP A 19 19.19 11.89 4.01
N VAL A 20 19.62 13.12 4.34
CA VAL A 20 20.29 14.05 3.43
C VAL A 20 21.53 14.65 4.08
N PHE A 21 22.64 14.68 3.34
CA PHE A 21 23.84 15.45 3.68
C PHE A 21 23.95 16.67 2.73
N LEU A 22 24.20 17.86 3.28
CA LEU A 22 24.43 19.07 2.47
C LEU A 22 25.91 19.46 2.50
N SER A 23 26.59 19.39 1.35
CA SER A 23 27.94 19.95 1.15
C SER A 23 27.84 21.29 0.43
N PHE A 24 28.45 22.33 1.00
CA PHE A 24 28.38 23.68 0.47
C PHE A 24 29.51 24.55 1.03
N ARG A 25 29.82 25.66 0.35
CA ARG A 25 30.72 26.68 0.90
C ARG A 25 29.95 27.57 1.89
N GLY A 26 30.31 27.48 3.17
CA GLY A 26 29.67 28.23 4.25
C GLY A 26 29.61 29.74 4.00
N GLU A 27 30.73 30.35 3.63
CA GLU A 27 30.83 31.79 3.36
C GLU A 27 29.90 32.29 2.25
N ASP A 28 29.60 31.44 1.25
CA ASP A 28 28.87 31.86 0.06
C ASP A 28 27.35 31.69 0.22
N THR A 29 26.90 30.54 0.74
CA THR A 29 25.48 30.12 0.60
C THR A 29 24.77 29.83 1.91
N ARG A 30 25.49 29.82 3.05
CA ARG A 30 24.94 29.39 4.36
C ARG A 30 23.71 30.16 4.78
N LYS A 31 23.77 31.49 4.71
CA LYS A 31 22.70 32.40 5.18
C LYS A 31 21.66 32.71 4.10
N THR A 32 21.86 32.21 2.89
CA THR A 32 20.99 32.46 1.73
C THR A 32 20.34 31.14 1.31
N PHE A 33 20.64 30.64 0.12
CA PHE A 33 20.03 29.46 -0.49
C PHE A 33 20.07 28.22 0.41
N THR A 34 21.20 27.90 1.04
CA THR A 34 21.36 26.70 1.86
C THR A 34 20.46 26.72 3.09
N SER A 35 20.25 27.89 3.70
CA SER A 35 19.33 28.03 4.85
C SER A 35 17.88 27.74 4.46
N HIS A 36 17.45 28.20 3.29
CA HIS A 36 16.10 27.98 2.77
C HIS A 36 15.89 26.52 2.37
N LEU A 37 16.87 25.92 1.70
CA LEU A 37 16.84 24.49 1.35
C LEU A 37 16.78 23.62 2.61
N HIS A 38 17.63 23.89 3.60
CA HIS A 38 17.63 23.17 4.86
C HIS A 38 16.30 23.30 5.61
N ALA A 39 15.73 24.51 5.68
CA ALA A 39 14.42 24.73 6.29
C ALA A 39 13.31 23.97 5.55
N ALA A 40 13.33 23.93 4.22
CA ALA A 40 12.35 23.19 3.42
C ALA A 40 12.46 21.67 3.64
N LEU A 41 13.68 21.12 3.70
CA LEU A 41 13.91 19.70 4.03
C LEU A 41 13.39 19.35 5.43
N LEU A 42 13.63 20.21 6.42
CA LEU A 42 13.12 20.02 7.78
C LEU A 42 11.59 20.09 7.86
N ARG A 43 10.94 21.00 7.11
CA ARG A 43 9.47 21.06 7.03
C ARG A 43 8.88 19.76 6.48
N LYS A 44 9.58 19.08 5.58
CA LYS A 44 9.23 17.74 5.08
C LYS A 44 9.67 16.60 6.00
N LYS A 45 10.12 16.90 7.22
CA LYS A 45 10.56 15.95 8.26
C LYS A 45 11.73 15.06 7.84
N LEU A 46 12.57 15.54 6.92
CA LEU A 46 13.79 14.82 6.50
C LEU A 46 14.93 15.12 7.46
N GLN A 47 15.56 14.07 7.99
CA GLN A 47 16.69 14.24 8.89
C GLN A 47 17.93 14.66 8.10
N THR A 48 18.16 15.97 8.04
CA THR A 48 19.21 16.57 7.22
C THR A 48 20.41 16.92 8.10
N TYR A 49 21.60 16.50 7.68
CA TYR A 49 22.85 16.96 8.27
C TYR A 49 23.36 18.16 7.48
N ILE A 50 23.53 19.28 8.17
CA ILE A 50 24.19 20.46 7.65
C ILE A 50 25.57 20.54 8.29
N ASP A 51 26.60 20.74 7.50
CA ASP A 51 27.92 21.02 8.04
C ASP A 51 27.89 22.38 8.75
N SER A 52 27.88 22.38 10.08
CA SER A 52 27.89 23.59 10.90
C SER A 52 29.34 23.97 11.19
N GLU A 53 29.90 24.94 10.45
CA GLU A 53 31.20 25.62 10.69
C GLU A 53 31.74 25.35 12.10
N LEU A 54 32.68 24.42 12.20
CA LEU A 54 33.73 24.57 13.19
C LEU A 54 34.70 25.55 12.57
N ASP A 55 34.74 26.76 13.12
CA ASP A 55 35.81 27.70 12.88
C ASP A 55 37.16 26.97 13.03
N SER A 56 37.94 26.97 11.95
CA SER A 56 39.38 26.68 11.91
C SER A 56 39.82 25.22 12.10
N GLY A 57 40.17 24.56 11.00
CA GLY A 57 41.01 23.36 10.97
C GLY A 57 41.07 22.71 9.58
N ASP A 58 42.27 22.61 8.99
CA ASP A 58 42.52 22.16 7.61
C ASP A 58 42.24 20.64 7.33
N GLU A 59 41.51 19.91 8.19
CA GLU A 59 41.24 18.48 8.02
C GLU A 59 39.82 18.05 8.43
N ILE A 60 39.14 17.30 7.55
CA ILE A 60 37.80 16.75 7.81
C ILE A 60 37.81 15.90 9.09
N GLY A 61 36.98 16.30 10.06
CA GLY A 61 36.79 15.52 11.28
C GLY A 61 36.17 14.14 10.99
N PRO A 62 36.59 13.06 11.67
CA PRO A 62 36.07 11.70 11.43
C PRO A 62 34.55 11.60 11.58
N ALA A 63 33.94 12.47 12.39
CA ALA A 63 32.49 12.56 12.55
C ALA A 63 31.76 13.02 11.28
N LEU A 64 32.39 13.82 10.43
CA LEU A 64 31.81 14.32 9.18
C LEU A 64 31.86 13.25 8.08
N LEU A 65 32.98 12.54 7.95
CA LEU A 65 33.09 11.37 7.07
C LEU A 65 32.04 10.32 7.44
N GLU A 66 31.89 10.06 8.74
CA GLU A 66 30.85 9.16 9.24
C GLU A 66 29.44 9.67 8.92
N ALA A 67 29.21 10.99 8.94
CA ALA A 67 27.92 11.56 8.55
C ALA A 67 27.63 11.37 7.05
N ILE A 68 28.64 11.54 6.19
CA ILE A 68 28.53 11.30 4.73
C ILE A 68 28.21 9.82 4.47
N GLU A 69 28.96 8.89 5.06
CA GLU A 69 28.76 7.44 4.90
C GLU A 69 27.40 6.99 5.46
N LYS A 70 26.91 7.61 6.53
CA LYS A 70 25.61 7.30 7.14
C LYS A 70 24.43 8.03 6.50
N SER A 71 24.65 8.79 5.43
CA SER A 71 23.58 9.51 4.71
C SER A 71 23.05 8.71 3.53
N LYS A 72 21.74 8.81 3.24
CA LYS A 72 21.14 8.13 2.07
C LYS A 72 21.40 8.88 0.75
N LEU A 73 21.47 10.20 0.83
CA LEU A 73 21.59 11.11 -0.30
C LEU A 73 22.51 12.28 0.09
N SER A 74 23.34 12.73 -0.84
CA SER A 74 24.17 13.93 -0.67
C SER A 74 23.80 14.99 -1.70
N VAL A 75 23.59 16.21 -1.26
CA VAL A 75 23.40 17.39 -2.12
C VAL A 75 24.66 18.22 -2.07
N ILE A 76 25.18 18.58 -3.24
CA ILE A 76 26.40 19.40 -3.36
C ILE A 76 26.00 20.74 -3.96
N ILE A 77 26.23 21.83 -3.25
CA ILE A 77 25.91 23.19 -3.68
C ILE A 77 27.21 23.86 -4.13
N PHE A 78 27.43 23.88 -5.45
CA PHE A 78 28.55 24.56 -6.06
C PHE A 78 28.28 26.06 -6.13
N SER A 79 29.17 26.83 -5.52
CA SER A 79 29.20 28.29 -5.54
C SER A 79 30.51 28.77 -6.13
N LYS A 80 30.61 30.07 -6.42
CA LYS A 80 31.79 30.68 -7.04
C LYS A 80 33.11 30.38 -6.31
N ASN A 81 33.11 30.27 -4.98
CA ASN A 81 34.32 30.05 -4.18
C ASN A 81 34.42 28.63 -3.59
N TYR A 82 33.57 27.68 -3.99
CA TYR A 82 33.57 26.33 -3.44
C TYR A 82 34.95 25.66 -3.55
N ALA A 83 35.61 25.74 -4.71
CA ALA A 83 36.92 25.14 -4.94
C ALA A 83 38.09 25.83 -4.22
N SER A 84 37.89 26.97 -3.55
CA SER A 84 38.96 27.56 -2.72
C SER A 84 39.13 26.87 -1.37
N SER A 85 38.17 26.02 -0.97
CA SER A 85 38.19 25.29 0.29
C SER A 85 38.65 23.86 0.08
N THR A 86 39.81 23.51 0.63
CA THR A 86 40.30 22.12 0.65
C THR A 86 39.31 21.19 1.34
N TRP A 87 38.64 21.67 2.39
CA TRP A 87 37.58 20.95 3.10
C TRP A 87 36.42 20.55 2.18
N CYS A 88 35.83 21.51 1.45
CA CYS A 88 34.74 21.21 0.51
C CYS A 88 35.19 20.22 -0.59
N LEU A 89 36.45 20.31 -1.03
CA LEU A 89 37.00 19.40 -2.05
C LEU A 89 37.23 17.99 -1.50
N ASP A 90 37.72 17.86 -0.26
CA ASP A 90 37.89 16.57 0.40
C ASP A 90 36.53 15.90 0.69
N GLU A 91 35.50 16.68 1.06
CA GLU A 91 34.13 16.19 1.22
C GLU A 91 33.60 15.63 -0.10
N LEU A 92 33.81 16.36 -1.19
CA LEU A 92 33.37 15.97 -2.52
C LEU A 92 33.97 14.64 -2.96
N VAL A 93 35.28 14.46 -2.76
CA VAL A 93 35.98 13.20 -3.05
C VAL A 93 35.35 12.06 -2.25
N HIS A 94 35.08 12.28 -0.97
CA HIS A 94 34.50 11.26 -0.10
C HIS A 94 33.05 10.91 -0.47
N ILE A 95 32.22 11.90 -0.81
CA ILE A 95 30.84 11.71 -1.29
C ILE A 95 30.83 10.85 -2.56
N LEU A 96 31.73 11.13 -3.51
CA LEU A 96 31.81 10.33 -4.74
C LEU A 96 32.31 8.91 -4.47
N GLY A 97 33.24 8.73 -3.53
CA GLY A 97 33.64 7.41 -3.06
C GLY A 97 32.47 6.61 -2.46
N CYS A 98 31.60 7.25 -1.67
CA CYS A 98 30.40 6.62 -1.11
C CYS A 98 29.34 6.34 -2.18
N LYS A 99 29.22 7.20 -3.20
CA LYS A 99 28.38 6.93 -4.37
C LYS A 99 28.80 5.67 -5.10
N GLU A 100 30.10 5.49 -5.35
CA GLU A 100 30.63 4.33 -6.08
C GLU A 100 30.56 3.04 -5.26
N ARG A 101 30.84 3.11 -3.94
CA ARG A 101 30.84 1.94 -3.04
C ARG A 101 29.42 1.51 -2.61
N ASP A 102 28.60 2.47 -2.17
CA ASP A 102 27.34 2.21 -1.47
C ASP A 102 26.10 2.60 -2.28
N GLY A 103 26.28 3.08 -3.52
CA GLY A 103 25.20 3.52 -4.39
C GLY A 103 24.44 4.73 -3.85
N GLN A 104 25.10 5.59 -3.05
CA GLN A 104 24.50 6.81 -2.51
C GLN A 104 24.06 7.76 -3.64
N PHE A 105 22.88 8.36 -3.51
CA PHE A 105 22.43 9.35 -4.50
C PHE A 105 23.18 10.66 -4.29
N VAL A 106 23.57 11.30 -5.40
CA VAL A 106 24.28 12.58 -5.38
C VAL A 106 23.56 13.54 -6.33
N ILE A 107 23.20 14.72 -5.82
CA ILE A 107 22.54 15.78 -6.59
C ILE A 107 23.43 17.04 -6.54
N PRO A 108 24.03 17.45 -7.67
CA PRO A 108 24.70 18.73 -7.75
C PRO A 108 23.70 19.88 -8.01
N ILE A 109 23.91 21.00 -7.33
CA ILE A 109 23.21 22.27 -7.53
C ILE A 109 24.28 23.30 -7.87
N PHE A 110 24.15 23.94 -9.03
CA PHE A 110 25.03 24.99 -9.51
C PHE A 110 24.39 26.34 -9.19
N TYR A 111 24.85 26.97 -8.10
CA TYR A 111 24.30 28.23 -7.59
C TYR A 111 25.18 29.41 -8.01
N ASP A 112 24.63 30.26 -8.88
CA ASP A 112 25.29 31.42 -9.49
C ASP A 112 26.62 31.07 -10.18
N ILE A 113 26.70 29.85 -10.73
CA ILE A 113 27.85 29.36 -11.47
C ILE A 113 27.39 28.44 -12.60
N SER A 114 28.10 28.47 -13.74
CA SER A 114 27.81 27.55 -14.83
C SER A 114 28.32 26.15 -14.52
N PRO A 115 27.56 25.08 -14.80
CA PRO A 115 28.05 23.71 -14.72
C PRO A 115 29.33 23.47 -15.53
N SER A 116 29.51 24.23 -16.62
CA SER A 116 30.72 24.14 -17.46
C SER A 116 31.96 24.66 -16.74
N ASP A 117 31.82 25.69 -15.91
CA ASP A 117 32.94 26.31 -15.19
C ASP A 117 33.43 25.37 -14.09
N VAL A 118 32.51 24.66 -13.43
CA VAL A 118 32.85 23.60 -12.45
C VAL A 118 33.50 22.41 -13.15
N ARG A 119 32.92 21.95 -14.28
CA ARG A 119 33.40 20.77 -15.02
C ARG A 119 34.77 20.95 -15.64
N LYS A 120 35.05 22.13 -16.19
CA LYS A 120 36.33 22.45 -16.84
C LYS A 120 37.28 23.21 -15.92
N GLN A 121 36.87 23.46 -14.67
CA GLN A 121 37.57 24.27 -13.66
C GLN A 121 38.06 25.61 -14.22
N GLN A 122 37.14 26.36 -14.83
CA GLN A 122 37.41 27.67 -15.45
C GLN A 122 37.06 28.81 -14.50
N GLU A 123 37.39 30.05 -14.89
CA GLU A 123 37.11 31.27 -14.12
C GLU A 123 37.60 31.23 -12.65
N SER A 124 36.70 31.39 -11.68
CA SER A 124 37.06 31.41 -10.25
C SER A 124 37.70 30.11 -9.79
N TYR A 125 37.31 28.98 -10.38
CA TYR A 125 37.88 27.67 -10.07
C TYR A 125 39.31 27.56 -10.59
N ALA A 126 39.62 28.13 -11.77
CA ALA A 126 40.99 28.16 -12.29
C ALA A 126 41.93 28.94 -11.34
N VAL A 127 41.46 30.09 -10.84
CA VAL A 127 42.20 30.90 -9.88
C VAL A 127 42.39 30.17 -8.54
N ALA A 128 41.36 29.47 -8.06
CA ALA A 128 41.45 28.66 -6.85
C ALA A 128 42.46 27.51 -7.00
N PHE A 129 42.41 26.78 -8.11
CA PHE A 129 43.34 25.68 -8.37
C PHE A 129 44.78 26.13 -8.56
N ALA A 130 45.03 27.29 -9.18
CA ALA A 130 46.39 27.84 -9.26
C ALA A 130 47.02 28.06 -7.87
N LYS A 131 46.22 28.53 -6.89
CA LYS A 131 46.65 28.69 -5.49
C LYS A 131 46.84 27.35 -4.79
N LEU A 132 45.96 26.38 -5.04
CA LEU A 132 46.06 25.04 -4.46
C LEU A 132 47.28 24.28 -4.99
N GLU A 133 47.55 24.35 -6.29
CA GLU A 133 48.75 23.79 -6.91
C GLU A 133 50.02 24.41 -6.33
N GLU A 134 50.00 25.71 -6.00
CA GLU A 134 51.11 26.35 -5.32
C GLU A 134 51.27 25.90 -3.86
N ARG A 135 50.17 25.76 -3.12
CA ARG A 135 50.16 25.33 -1.70
C ARG A 135 50.49 23.84 -1.53
N PHE A 136 50.13 23.00 -2.50
CA PHE A 136 50.26 21.54 -2.46
C PHE A 136 51.24 20.99 -3.51
N LYS A 137 52.30 21.74 -3.85
CA LYS A 137 53.33 21.29 -4.82
C LYS A 137 53.89 19.91 -4.50
N ASP A 138 54.03 19.59 -3.21
CA ASP A 138 54.57 18.31 -2.74
C ASP A 138 53.52 17.18 -2.66
N CYS A 139 52.25 17.46 -2.99
CA CYS A 139 51.11 16.53 -2.89
C CYS A 139 50.16 16.68 -4.09
N MET A 140 50.72 16.76 -5.29
CA MET A 140 49.95 16.98 -6.53
C MET A 140 48.87 15.91 -6.79
N ASP A 141 49.05 14.69 -6.28
CA ASP A 141 48.05 13.62 -6.40
C ASP A 141 46.70 14.01 -5.77
N LYS A 142 46.70 14.77 -4.66
CA LYS A 142 45.46 15.28 -4.04
C LYS A 142 44.76 16.30 -4.94
N VAL A 143 45.53 17.20 -5.55
CA VAL A 143 44.98 18.22 -6.45
C VAL A 143 44.35 17.57 -7.68
N LEU A 144 44.99 16.53 -8.23
CA LEU A 144 44.43 15.74 -9.33
C LEU A 144 43.13 15.02 -8.93
N GLN A 145 43.07 14.44 -7.72
CA GLN A 145 41.83 13.85 -7.19
C GLN A 145 40.70 14.87 -7.06
N TRP A 146 40.99 16.07 -6.57
CA TRP A 146 39.98 17.14 -6.49
C TRP A 146 39.48 17.58 -7.86
N ARG A 147 40.36 17.67 -8.86
CA ARG A 147 39.98 17.98 -10.25
C ARG A 147 39.06 16.89 -10.84
N ASP A 148 39.43 15.62 -10.68
CA ASP A 148 38.62 14.48 -11.14
C ASP A 148 37.25 14.45 -10.43
N ALA A 149 37.21 14.70 -9.12
CA ALA A 149 35.98 14.72 -8.35
C ALA A 149 35.02 15.84 -8.82
N LEU A 150 35.52 17.05 -9.08
CA LEU A 150 34.71 18.13 -9.62
C LEU A 150 34.18 17.82 -11.02
N GLU A 151 35.02 17.27 -11.89
CA GLU A 151 34.60 16.87 -13.24
C GLU A 151 33.50 15.80 -13.17
N LYS A 152 33.68 14.75 -12.37
CA LYS A 152 32.69 13.69 -12.16
C LYS A 152 31.39 14.22 -11.60
N ALA A 153 31.44 15.05 -10.56
CA ALA A 153 30.25 15.63 -9.94
C ALA A 153 29.50 16.57 -10.90
N ALA A 154 30.22 17.38 -11.67
CA ALA A 154 29.63 18.28 -12.65
C ALA A 154 29.07 17.58 -13.91
N ASN A 155 29.42 16.30 -14.12
CA ASN A 155 28.84 15.44 -15.15
C ASN A 155 27.52 14.78 -14.71
N LEU A 156 27.15 14.85 -13.43
CA LEU A 156 25.88 14.31 -12.94
C LEU A 156 24.70 15.22 -13.31
N SER A 157 23.51 14.63 -13.45
CA SER A 157 22.26 15.38 -13.60
C SER A 157 21.98 16.17 -12.33
N GLY A 158 21.80 17.48 -12.47
CA GLY A 158 21.56 18.40 -11.36
C GLY A 158 20.86 19.67 -11.80
N TYR A 159 20.85 20.66 -10.91
CA TYR A 159 20.04 21.86 -11.04
C TYR A 159 20.90 23.11 -11.21
N ASP A 160 20.48 24.04 -12.07
CA ASP A 160 21.21 25.28 -12.38
C ASP A 160 20.34 26.48 -11.98
N SER A 161 20.82 27.29 -11.03
CA SER A 161 20.04 28.42 -10.50
C SER A 161 19.74 29.47 -11.56
N ASN A 162 20.58 29.60 -12.59
CA ASN A 162 20.38 30.58 -13.66
C ASN A 162 19.28 30.17 -14.65
N LYS A 163 18.89 28.90 -14.64
CA LYS A 163 17.81 28.35 -15.49
C LYS A 163 16.52 28.13 -14.72
N ALA A 164 16.60 28.06 -13.40
CA ALA A 164 15.43 27.99 -12.53
C ALA A 164 14.70 29.34 -12.54
N GLY A 165 13.37 29.33 -12.44
CA GLY A 165 12.57 30.56 -12.41
C GLY A 165 12.96 31.46 -11.24
N THR A 166 12.62 31.05 -10.02
CA THR A 166 13.07 31.69 -8.77
C THR A 166 13.88 30.72 -7.91
N GLU A 167 14.64 31.24 -6.94
CA GLU A 167 15.32 30.41 -5.94
C GLU A 167 14.34 29.55 -5.13
N ALA A 168 13.13 30.06 -4.88
CA ALA A 168 12.09 29.31 -4.18
C ALA A 168 11.61 28.11 -5.01
N ASP A 169 11.38 28.30 -6.31
CA ASP A 169 10.99 27.21 -7.21
C ASP A 169 12.08 26.13 -7.27
N LEU A 170 13.35 26.56 -7.32
CA LEU A 170 14.50 25.65 -7.29
C LEU A 170 14.53 24.81 -6.01
N VAL A 171 14.31 25.44 -4.84
CA VAL A 171 14.26 24.72 -3.56
C VAL A 171 13.14 23.68 -3.57
N GLU A 172 11.92 24.06 -3.97
CA GLU A 172 10.79 23.13 -4.01
C GLU A 172 11.03 21.97 -5.00
N GLU A 173 11.61 22.25 -6.16
CA GLU A 173 11.94 21.23 -7.15
C GLU A 173 12.98 20.23 -6.63
N VAL A 174 14.06 20.73 -5.99
CA VAL A 174 15.11 19.91 -5.39
C VAL A 174 14.54 19.04 -4.26
N VAL A 175 13.75 19.63 -3.36
CA VAL A 175 13.13 18.89 -2.23
C VAL A 175 12.23 17.77 -2.75
N ARG A 176 11.46 18.04 -3.80
CA ARG A 176 10.60 17.03 -4.45
C ARG A 176 11.41 15.89 -5.08
N ASP A 177 12.52 16.18 -5.77
CA ASP A 177 13.41 15.14 -6.33
C ASP A 177 14.07 14.30 -5.23
N ILE A 178 14.49 14.93 -4.13
CA ILE A 178 15.03 14.23 -2.95
C ILE A 178 13.99 13.27 -2.37
N LEU A 179 12.76 13.72 -2.14
CA LEU A 179 11.67 12.88 -1.64
C LEU A 179 11.41 11.68 -2.56
N ASN A 180 11.36 11.91 -3.87
CA ASN A 180 11.21 10.84 -4.85
C ASN A 180 12.32 9.79 -4.76
N LYS A 181 13.59 10.23 -4.73
CA LYS A 181 14.75 9.33 -4.65
C LYS A 181 14.81 8.55 -3.34
N LEU A 182 14.39 9.16 -2.23
CA LEU A 182 14.32 8.49 -0.93
C LEU A 182 13.16 7.47 -0.88
N ASN A 183 11.99 7.81 -1.42
CA ASN A 183 10.84 6.92 -1.48
C ASN A 183 11.09 5.70 -2.38
N CYS A 184 11.75 5.88 -3.53
CA CYS A 184 12.11 4.76 -4.42
C CYS A 184 13.05 3.73 -3.77
N LYS A 185 13.86 4.11 -2.77
CA LYS A 185 14.72 3.16 -2.03
C LYS A 185 14.02 2.49 -0.84
N ASN A 186 12.99 3.11 -0.26
CA ASN A 186 12.16 2.46 0.77
C ASN A 186 11.28 1.33 0.19
N SER A 187 11.26 1.19 -1.14
CA SER A 187 10.69 0.07 -1.90
C SER A 187 11.22 -1.31 -1.49
N ASP A 188 12.26 -1.42 -0.66
CA ASP A 188 12.67 -2.71 -0.10
C ASP A 188 11.56 -3.37 0.74
N ASP A 189 10.58 -2.59 1.25
CA ASP A 189 9.34 -3.12 1.85
C ASP A 189 8.34 -3.71 0.82
N LEU A 190 8.56 -3.49 -0.48
CA LEU A 190 7.73 -4.02 -1.57
C LEU A 190 8.25 -5.36 -2.12
N LYS A 191 9.29 -5.96 -1.52
CA LYS A 191 9.93 -7.23 -1.95
C LYS A 191 9.03 -8.48 -1.95
N GLY A 192 7.71 -8.32 -1.76
CA GLY A 192 6.72 -9.40 -1.87
C GLY A 192 5.49 -9.07 -2.73
N LEU A 193 5.49 -7.94 -3.44
CA LEU A 193 4.32 -7.47 -4.18
C LEU A 193 4.37 -7.92 -5.64
N VAL A 194 4.07 -9.20 -5.83
CA VAL A 194 4.03 -9.84 -7.14
C VAL A 194 2.84 -9.33 -7.95
N GLU A 195 3.04 -8.99 -9.22
CA GLU A 195 2.02 -8.47 -10.16
C GLU A 195 1.39 -7.10 -9.80
N ILE A 196 1.82 -6.44 -8.73
CA ILE A 196 1.21 -5.16 -8.29
C ILE A 196 1.56 -4.00 -9.24
N GLU A 197 2.78 -3.99 -9.80
CA GLU A 197 3.23 -2.91 -10.68
C GLU A 197 2.28 -2.67 -11.86
N THR A 198 1.88 -3.74 -12.55
CA THR A 198 0.93 -3.63 -13.68
C THR A 198 -0.44 -3.10 -13.27
N LYS A 199 -0.92 -3.43 -12.05
CA LYS A 199 -2.19 -2.93 -11.51
C LYS A 199 -2.08 -1.46 -11.09
N VAL A 200 -0.92 -1.06 -10.56
CA VAL A 200 -0.62 0.33 -10.21
C VAL A 200 -0.57 1.18 -11.48
N GLU A 201 0.13 0.75 -12.53
CA GLU A 201 0.18 1.45 -13.82
C GLU A 201 -1.22 1.64 -14.43
N GLN A 202 -2.09 0.63 -14.31
CA GLN A 202 -3.48 0.75 -14.74
C GLN A 202 -4.24 1.82 -13.95
N ILE A 203 -4.11 1.86 -12.63
CA ILE A 203 -4.72 2.92 -11.81
C ILE A 203 -4.11 4.29 -12.14
N GLU A 204 -2.79 4.38 -12.31
CA GLU A 204 -2.12 5.61 -12.71
C GLU A 204 -2.64 6.13 -14.06
N SER A 205 -2.96 5.25 -15.01
CA SER A 205 -3.57 5.64 -16.29
C SER A 205 -4.99 6.20 -16.14
N LEU A 206 -5.72 5.80 -15.07
CA LEU A 206 -7.02 6.37 -14.74
C LEU A 206 -6.89 7.75 -14.07
N LEU A 207 -5.74 8.05 -13.48
CA LEU A 207 -5.47 9.32 -12.83
C LEU A 207 -5.14 10.39 -13.87
N CYS A 208 -6.04 11.34 -14.07
CA CYS A 208 -5.78 12.49 -14.93
C CYS A 208 -4.93 13.55 -14.21
N LEU A 209 -3.63 13.27 -14.03
CA LEU A 209 -2.68 14.15 -13.32
C LEU A 209 -2.57 15.57 -13.93
N ASP A 210 -2.95 15.73 -15.20
CA ASP A 210 -2.90 16.98 -15.97
C ASP A 210 -4.28 17.62 -16.18
N SER A 211 -5.34 17.11 -15.55
CA SER A 211 -6.70 17.67 -15.71
C SER A 211 -6.97 18.90 -14.83
N SER A 212 -7.89 19.74 -15.30
CA SER A 212 -8.30 20.99 -14.67
C SER A 212 -9.30 20.81 -13.52
N ASP A 213 -9.71 19.57 -13.21
CA ASP A 213 -10.75 19.24 -12.23
C ASP A 213 -10.25 18.25 -11.17
N VAL A 214 -11.02 18.10 -10.10
CA VAL A 214 -10.75 17.09 -9.05
C VAL A 214 -11.06 15.70 -9.60
N CYS A 215 -10.07 14.81 -9.59
CA CYS A 215 -10.21 13.45 -10.09
C CYS A 215 -10.55 12.48 -8.95
N ILE A 216 -11.69 11.79 -9.03
CA ILE A 216 -12.06 10.73 -8.08
C ILE A 216 -11.93 9.38 -8.77
N VAL A 217 -11.19 8.45 -8.16
CA VAL A 217 -11.00 7.07 -8.63
C VAL A 217 -11.52 6.10 -7.58
N GLY A 218 -12.37 5.16 -8.01
CA GLY A 218 -12.93 4.13 -7.15
C GLY A 218 -12.22 2.79 -7.37
N ILE A 219 -11.68 2.19 -6.31
CA ILE A 219 -11.10 0.85 -6.31
C ILE A 219 -12.09 -0.10 -5.63
N TRP A 220 -12.67 -1.01 -6.41
CA TRP A 220 -13.75 -1.89 -5.97
C TRP A 220 -13.36 -3.37 -6.10
N GLY A 221 -13.93 -4.23 -5.25
CA GLY A 221 -13.67 -5.68 -5.29
C GLY A 221 -13.92 -6.40 -3.97
N MET A 222 -13.78 -7.72 -3.99
CA MET A 222 -14.04 -8.59 -2.84
C MET A 222 -13.15 -8.28 -1.62
N ALA A 223 -13.61 -8.64 -0.42
CA ALA A 223 -12.79 -8.57 0.80
C ALA A 223 -11.52 -9.43 0.67
N GLY A 224 -10.39 -8.91 1.17
CA GLY A 224 -9.10 -9.63 1.12
C GLY A 224 -8.38 -9.65 -0.22
N ILE A 225 -8.94 -9.06 -1.29
CA ILE A 225 -8.37 -9.04 -2.65
C ILE A 225 -7.12 -8.14 -2.79
N GLY A 226 -6.86 -7.26 -1.81
CA GLY A 226 -5.70 -6.37 -1.80
C GLY A 226 -5.95 -4.92 -2.19
N LYS A 227 -7.20 -4.43 -2.15
CA LYS A 227 -7.54 -3.01 -2.46
C LYS A 227 -6.72 -2.01 -1.63
N THR A 228 -6.68 -2.21 -0.31
CA THR A 228 -5.92 -1.36 0.63
C THR A 228 -4.44 -1.32 0.28
N THR A 229 -3.84 -2.48 -0.03
CA THR A 229 -2.44 -2.56 -0.43
C THR A 229 -2.19 -1.81 -1.74
N LEU A 230 -3.09 -1.94 -2.71
CA LEU A 230 -2.97 -1.25 -3.99
C LEU A 230 -3.04 0.27 -3.81
N ALA A 231 -3.98 0.76 -3.00
CA ALA A 231 -4.11 2.18 -2.68
C ALA A 231 -2.90 2.72 -1.90
N ASP A 232 -2.32 1.95 -0.98
CA ASP A 232 -1.11 2.29 -0.22
C ASP A 232 0.12 2.44 -1.12
N VAL A 233 0.30 1.53 -2.09
CA VAL A 233 1.39 1.64 -3.07
C VAL A 233 1.21 2.88 -3.97
N VAL A 234 0.00 3.10 -4.49
CA VAL A 234 -0.31 4.28 -5.31
C VAL A 234 -0.09 5.58 -4.50
N TYR A 235 -0.52 5.60 -3.24
CA TYR A 235 -0.33 6.75 -2.34
C TYR A 235 1.14 7.11 -2.17
N HIS A 236 1.98 6.13 -1.81
CA HIS A 236 3.40 6.37 -1.59
C HIS A 236 4.11 6.83 -2.86
N ARG A 237 3.74 6.28 -4.01
CA ARG A 237 4.31 6.64 -5.32
C ARG A 237 3.92 8.05 -5.78
N LEU A 238 2.69 8.48 -5.51
CA LEU A 238 2.18 9.75 -5.99
C LEU A 238 2.30 10.91 -4.99
N SER A 239 2.48 10.62 -3.70
CA SER A 239 2.47 11.60 -2.61
C SER A 239 3.37 12.83 -2.85
N SER A 240 4.51 12.66 -3.52
CA SER A 240 5.45 13.74 -3.82
C SER A 240 4.98 14.74 -4.89
N LYS A 241 3.92 14.41 -5.65
CA LYS A 241 3.37 15.26 -6.72
C LYS A 241 2.26 16.21 -6.25
N PHE A 242 1.88 16.14 -4.98
CA PHE A 242 0.79 16.89 -4.37
C PHE A 242 1.30 17.75 -3.22
N ASP A 243 0.61 18.85 -2.93
CA ASP A 243 1.01 19.80 -1.89
C ASP A 243 0.78 19.21 -0.49
N ALA A 244 -0.34 18.50 -0.33
CA ALA A 244 -0.68 17.76 0.88
C ALA A 244 -1.29 16.40 0.54
N CYS A 245 -1.07 15.43 1.42
CA CYS A 245 -1.51 14.06 1.25
C CYS A 245 -2.13 13.54 2.55
N CYS A 246 -3.20 12.77 2.46
CA CYS A 246 -3.82 12.13 3.61
C CYS A 246 -4.26 10.71 3.26
N PHE A 247 -3.90 9.76 4.13
CA PHE A 247 -4.41 8.39 4.05
C PHE A 247 -5.28 8.10 5.28
N LEU A 248 -6.58 7.97 5.05
CA LEU A 248 -7.54 7.52 6.05
C LEU A 248 -7.76 6.00 5.95
N LYS A 249 -7.05 5.24 6.79
CA LYS A 249 -7.17 3.78 6.90
C LYS A 249 -8.47 3.39 7.62
N ASN A 250 -9.07 2.26 7.23
CA ASN A 250 -10.23 1.63 7.89
C ASN A 250 -11.39 2.59 8.21
N VAL A 251 -11.89 3.32 7.21
CA VAL A 251 -12.96 4.31 7.36
C VAL A 251 -14.23 3.70 7.97
N ARG A 252 -14.64 2.49 7.53
CA ARG A 252 -15.78 1.77 8.14
C ARG A 252 -15.62 1.66 9.66
N GLU A 253 -14.57 0.97 10.12
CA GLU A 253 -14.37 0.65 11.54
C GLU A 253 -14.23 1.93 12.38
N ASN A 254 -13.46 2.90 11.91
CA ASN A 254 -13.25 4.16 12.62
C ASN A 254 -14.51 5.05 12.66
N SER A 255 -15.46 4.86 11.73
CA SER A 255 -16.71 5.62 11.72
C SER A 255 -17.79 5.07 12.65
N GLU A 256 -17.69 3.80 13.04
CA GLU A 256 -18.62 3.13 13.96
C GLU A 256 -18.40 3.56 15.42
N GLU A 257 -17.22 4.08 15.74
CA GLU A 257 -16.93 4.67 17.05
C GLU A 257 -17.76 5.95 17.29
N LYS A 258 -18.00 6.27 18.56
CA LYS A 258 -18.73 7.49 18.94
C LYS A 258 -18.00 8.73 18.40
N ASP A 259 -18.70 9.52 17.61
CA ASP A 259 -18.17 10.71 16.91
C ASP A 259 -17.00 10.40 15.93
N GLY A 260 -16.80 9.13 15.58
CA GLY A 260 -15.66 8.65 14.80
C GLY A 260 -15.54 9.28 13.42
N ILE A 261 -16.66 9.48 12.72
CA ILE A 261 -16.68 10.16 11.41
C ILE A 261 -16.20 11.61 11.48
N TYR A 262 -16.53 12.34 12.56
CA TYR A 262 -16.06 13.71 12.77
C TYR A 262 -14.57 13.73 13.13
N ASN A 263 -14.08 12.72 13.86
CA ASN A 263 -12.66 12.55 14.14
C ASN A 263 -11.86 12.28 12.86
N LEU A 264 -12.37 11.44 11.96
CA LEU A 264 -11.76 11.20 10.64
C LEU A 264 -11.69 12.48 9.81
N ARG A 265 -12.78 13.25 9.78
CA ARG A 265 -12.80 14.54 9.08
C ARG A 265 -11.80 15.53 9.67
N ASN A 266 -11.74 15.65 10.99
CA ASN A 266 -10.79 16.54 11.66
C ASN A 266 -9.35 16.10 11.40
N LYS A 267 -9.08 14.78 11.36
CA LYS A 267 -7.78 14.23 10.98
C LYS A 267 -7.40 14.61 9.55
N LEU A 268 -8.32 14.43 8.60
CA LEU A 268 -8.14 14.84 7.20
C LEU A 268 -7.77 16.33 7.10
N LEU A 269 -8.53 17.18 7.78
CA LEU A 269 -8.30 18.63 7.75
C LEU A 269 -6.96 19.02 8.38
N ARG A 270 -6.56 18.39 9.50
CA ARG A 270 -5.26 18.64 10.14
C ARG A 270 -4.11 18.27 9.22
N GLU A 271 -4.18 17.13 8.55
CA GLU A 271 -3.13 16.68 7.63
C GLU A 271 -3.04 17.54 6.37
N ILE A 272 -4.18 18.01 5.84
CA ILE A 272 -4.19 18.85 4.64
C ILE A 272 -3.79 20.30 4.93
N LEU A 273 -4.29 20.87 6.03
CA LEU A 273 -4.11 22.29 6.36
C LEU A 273 -2.90 22.56 7.26
N ASP A 274 -2.22 21.52 7.74
CA ASP A 274 -1.07 21.59 8.66
C ASP A 274 -1.35 22.48 9.88
N ASP A 275 -2.57 22.35 10.43
CA ASP A 275 -3.05 23.13 11.57
C ASP A 275 -3.60 22.19 12.64
N GLU A 276 -2.79 21.94 13.67
CA GLU A 276 -3.13 21.05 14.78
C GLU A 276 -4.33 21.53 15.61
N ASN A 277 -4.70 22.81 15.52
CA ASN A 277 -5.78 23.40 16.32
C ASN A 277 -7.16 23.25 15.67
N ILE A 278 -7.26 22.64 14.48
CA ILE A 278 -8.55 22.39 13.85
C ILE A 278 -9.32 21.34 14.66
N ASN A 279 -10.39 21.79 15.31
CA ASN A 279 -11.39 20.96 15.95
C ASN A 279 -12.78 21.48 15.58
N ILE A 280 -13.39 20.88 14.56
CA ILE A 280 -14.73 21.25 14.12
C ILE A 280 -15.70 20.24 14.72
N SER A 281 -16.32 20.63 15.84
CA SER A 281 -17.36 19.85 16.52
C SER A 281 -18.73 19.94 15.85
N ALA A 282 -18.92 20.89 14.92
CA ALA A 282 -20.19 21.08 14.20
C ALA A 282 -20.22 20.33 12.85
N PRO A 283 -21.40 19.94 12.34
CA PRO A 283 -21.52 19.27 11.03
C PRO A 283 -21.02 20.12 9.85
N SER A 284 -21.17 21.45 9.90
CA SER A 284 -20.69 22.36 8.86
C SER A 284 -19.26 22.84 9.13
N MET A 285 -18.47 23.02 8.06
CA MET A 285 -17.20 23.75 8.14
C MET A 285 -17.50 25.24 8.39
N GLY A 286 -17.53 25.65 9.66
CA GLY A 286 -17.85 27.04 10.05
C GLY A 286 -16.77 28.06 9.68
N SER A 287 -15.60 27.63 9.21
CA SER A 287 -14.49 28.51 8.82
C SER A 287 -14.39 28.66 7.30
N GLU A 288 -14.85 29.80 6.79
CA GLU A 288 -14.69 30.20 5.39
C GLU A 288 -13.21 30.24 4.96
N LEU A 289 -12.31 30.55 5.89
CA LEU A 289 -10.86 30.52 5.66
C LEU A 289 -10.35 29.11 5.37
N ALA A 290 -10.83 28.10 6.11
CA ALA A 290 -10.43 26.71 5.89
C ALA A 290 -10.93 26.22 4.53
N LYS A 291 -12.17 26.55 4.14
CA LYS A 291 -12.71 26.24 2.81
C LYS A 291 -11.86 26.83 1.68
N ARG A 292 -11.49 28.11 1.80
CA ARG A 292 -10.60 28.77 0.83
C ARG A 292 -9.22 28.14 0.74
N ARG A 293 -8.64 27.72 1.87
CA ARG A 293 -7.34 27.03 1.86
C ARG A 293 -7.43 25.69 1.13
N LEU A 294 -8.46 24.88 1.39
CA LEU A 294 -8.67 23.61 0.70
C LEU A 294 -8.81 23.79 -0.83
N LEU A 295 -9.52 24.82 -1.27
CA LEU A 295 -9.67 25.18 -2.68
C LEU A 295 -8.37 25.60 -3.37
N CYS A 296 -7.35 26.01 -2.61
CA CYS A 296 -6.06 26.43 -3.14
C CYS A 296 -4.98 25.35 -3.01
N THR A 297 -5.27 24.21 -2.39
CA THR A 297 -4.29 23.15 -2.14
C THR A 297 -4.56 21.97 -3.05
N LYS A 298 -3.53 21.53 -3.80
CA LYS A 298 -3.60 20.30 -4.60
C LYS A 298 -3.36 19.11 -3.69
N VAL A 299 -4.39 18.29 -3.44
CA VAL A 299 -4.33 17.21 -2.44
C VAL A 299 -4.42 15.81 -3.05
N LEU A 300 -3.77 14.85 -2.40
CA LEU A 300 -3.99 13.42 -2.62
C LEU A 300 -4.65 12.81 -1.38
N ILE A 301 -5.88 12.34 -1.53
CA ILE A 301 -6.64 11.73 -0.43
C ILE A 301 -6.92 10.27 -0.76
N VAL A 302 -6.65 9.37 0.20
CA VAL A 302 -7.06 7.97 0.13
C VAL A 302 -8.04 7.67 1.25
N LEU A 303 -9.25 7.26 0.88
CA LEU A 303 -10.28 6.75 1.78
C LEU A 303 -10.35 5.24 1.67
N ASP A 304 -9.92 4.52 2.72
CA ASP A 304 -9.84 3.07 2.68
C ASP A 304 -11.00 2.38 3.41
N ASP A 305 -11.60 1.37 2.76
CA ASP A 305 -12.72 0.55 3.25
C ASP A 305 -13.98 1.36 3.58
N VAL A 306 -14.43 2.20 2.64
CA VAL A 306 -15.68 2.97 2.73
C VAL A 306 -16.90 2.06 2.55
N SER A 307 -17.91 2.24 3.40
CA SER A 307 -19.09 1.37 3.47
C SER A 307 -20.45 2.09 3.49
N ASP A 308 -20.49 3.42 3.63
CA ASP A 308 -21.74 4.20 3.75
C ASP A 308 -21.60 5.52 2.96
N SER A 309 -22.67 5.95 2.28
CA SER A 309 -22.69 7.21 1.51
C SER A 309 -22.46 8.43 2.40
N ARG A 310 -22.89 8.40 3.67
CA ARG A 310 -22.65 9.47 4.67
C ARG A 310 -21.16 9.70 4.92
N GLN A 311 -20.34 8.65 4.84
CA GLN A 311 -18.88 8.76 4.96
C GLN A 311 -18.31 9.58 3.79
N LEU A 312 -18.78 9.31 2.57
CA LEU A 312 -18.36 10.05 1.38
C LEU A 312 -18.83 11.50 1.42
N GLU A 313 -20.09 11.74 1.80
CA GLU A 313 -20.66 13.08 1.91
C GLU A 313 -19.89 13.95 2.92
N LEU A 314 -19.46 13.40 4.05
CA LEU A 314 -18.78 14.17 5.10
C LEU A 314 -17.27 14.33 4.90
N LEU A 315 -16.61 13.40 4.20
CA LEU A 315 -15.15 13.41 4.00
C LEU A 315 -14.74 14.04 2.66
N VAL A 316 -15.56 13.89 1.63
CA VAL A 316 -15.23 14.29 0.25
C VAL A 316 -16.38 15.07 -0.43
N GLY A 317 -17.57 15.11 0.20
CA GLY A 317 -18.73 15.83 -0.30
C GLY A 317 -19.07 17.11 0.48
N GLY A 318 -20.21 17.70 0.10
CA GLY A 318 -20.83 18.82 0.81
C GLY A 318 -19.97 20.09 0.82
N ASP A 319 -19.51 20.45 2.02
CA ASP A 319 -18.75 21.67 2.31
C ASP A 319 -17.26 21.61 1.93
N LEU A 320 -16.73 20.40 1.67
CA LEU A 320 -15.31 20.17 1.38
C LEU A 320 -15.09 20.20 -0.13
N GLN A 321 -14.45 21.27 -0.61
CA GLN A 321 -14.03 21.40 -2.00
C GLN A 321 -12.51 21.55 -2.04
N PHE A 322 -11.88 20.79 -2.93
CA PHE A 322 -10.43 20.72 -3.05
C PHE A 322 -9.94 21.47 -4.27
N GLY A 323 -8.67 21.87 -4.25
CA GLY A 323 -8.07 22.61 -5.34
C GLY A 323 -7.97 21.80 -6.64
N VAL A 324 -7.84 22.53 -7.74
CA VAL A 324 -7.67 21.97 -9.09
C VAL A 324 -6.49 20.98 -9.13
N GLY A 325 -6.69 19.85 -9.81
CA GLY A 325 -5.69 18.79 -9.90
C GLY A 325 -5.56 17.91 -8.66
N SER A 326 -6.46 18.05 -7.67
CA SER A 326 -6.55 17.14 -6.54
C SER A 326 -7.05 15.77 -6.97
N THR A 327 -6.57 14.73 -6.29
CA THR A 327 -6.91 13.34 -6.56
C THR A 327 -7.46 12.68 -5.31
N ILE A 328 -8.58 11.98 -5.45
CA ILE A 328 -9.22 11.24 -4.37
C ILE A 328 -9.37 9.79 -4.79
N ILE A 329 -8.81 8.87 -4.00
CA ILE A 329 -8.88 7.43 -4.22
C ILE A 329 -9.78 6.84 -3.13
N ILE A 330 -10.84 6.15 -3.54
CA ILE A 330 -11.79 5.50 -2.63
C ILE A 330 -11.64 4.00 -2.79
N THR A 331 -11.36 3.26 -1.72
CA THR A 331 -11.47 1.80 -1.73
C THR A 331 -12.78 1.37 -1.09
N THR A 332 -13.51 0.47 -1.73
CA THR A 332 -14.77 -0.05 -1.21
C THR A 332 -15.04 -1.48 -1.66
N ARG A 333 -15.93 -2.16 -0.93
CA ARG A 333 -16.48 -3.47 -1.31
C ARG A 333 -17.78 -3.31 -2.09
N ASP A 334 -18.38 -2.11 -2.07
CA ASP A 334 -19.70 -1.84 -2.63
C ASP A 334 -19.61 -0.83 -3.78
N ARG A 335 -19.89 -1.30 -5.00
CA ARG A 335 -19.85 -0.47 -6.21
C ARG A 335 -20.93 0.60 -6.19
N SER A 336 -22.07 0.35 -5.54
CA SER A 336 -23.21 1.29 -5.55
C SER A 336 -22.83 2.65 -4.95
N LEU A 337 -21.91 2.67 -3.98
CA LEU A 337 -21.38 3.89 -3.36
C LEU A 337 -20.56 4.76 -4.32
N LEU A 338 -19.97 4.15 -5.36
CA LEU A 338 -19.14 4.85 -6.34
C LEU A 338 -20.00 5.50 -7.43
N ASN A 339 -21.13 4.89 -7.79
CA ASN A 339 -21.98 5.33 -8.90
C ASN A 339 -22.51 6.77 -8.75
N GLU A 340 -22.58 7.30 -7.53
CA GLU A 340 -23.07 8.66 -7.28
C GLU A 340 -22.00 9.75 -7.52
N LYS A 341 -20.72 9.42 -7.32
CA LYS A 341 -19.61 10.40 -7.26
C LYS A 341 -18.49 10.13 -8.26
N VAL A 342 -18.42 8.93 -8.82
CA VAL A 342 -17.32 8.46 -9.66
C VAL A 342 -17.89 8.04 -11.01
N ASN A 343 -17.30 8.56 -12.08
CA ASN A 343 -17.65 8.12 -13.43
C ASN A 343 -17.25 6.65 -13.62
N ASP A 344 -18.05 5.89 -14.36
CA ASP A 344 -17.81 4.45 -14.59
C ASP A 344 -16.41 4.15 -15.19
N ASP A 345 -15.84 5.06 -15.98
CA ASP A 345 -14.50 4.93 -16.56
C ASP A 345 -13.37 5.06 -15.52
N LYS A 346 -13.68 5.57 -14.32
CA LYS A 346 -12.74 5.76 -13.21
C LYS A 346 -12.94 4.74 -12.09
N ILE A 347 -13.74 3.70 -12.32
CA ILE A 347 -13.91 2.58 -11.39
C ILE A 347 -13.02 1.42 -11.82
N TYR A 348 -12.06 1.08 -10.96
CA TYR A 348 -11.15 -0.05 -11.15
C TYR A 348 -11.60 -1.25 -10.31
N GLU A 349 -12.02 -2.33 -10.98
CA GLU A 349 -12.32 -3.60 -10.33
C GLU A 349 -11.03 -4.42 -10.11
N VAL A 350 -10.69 -4.66 -8.85
CA VAL A 350 -9.52 -5.45 -8.49
C VAL A 350 -9.81 -6.93 -8.69
N LYS A 351 -9.12 -7.53 -9.67
CA LYS A 351 -9.11 -8.99 -9.87
C LYS A 351 -8.04 -9.66 -9.01
N GLY A 352 -8.22 -10.96 -8.76
CA GLY A 352 -7.27 -11.82 -8.05
C GLY A 352 -5.90 -11.85 -8.71
N LEU A 353 -4.91 -12.38 -8.00
CA LEU A 353 -3.58 -12.64 -8.57
C LEU A 353 -3.69 -13.77 -9.62
N LYS A 354 -2.90 -13.68 -10.69
CA LYS A 354 -2.80 -14.80 -11.63
C LYS A 354 -2.06 -15.95 -10.97
N HIS A 355 -2.11 -17.12 -11.59
CA HIS A 355 -1.52 -18.34 -11.04
C HIS A 355 -0.05 -18.16 -10.60
N ASP A 356 0.78 -17.53 -11.45
CA ASP A 356 2.20 -17.33 -11.16
C ASP A 356 2.40 -16.34 -9.99
N GLY A 357 1.65 -15.23 -9.98
CA GLY A 357 1.68 -14.28 -8.88
C GLY A 357 1.19 -14.85 -7.55
N ALA A 358 0.14 -15.67 -7.60
CA ALA A 358 -0.39 -16.38 -6.44
C ALA A 358 0.62 -17.39 -5.87
N LEU A 359 1.29 -18.15 -6.74
CA LEU A 359 2.34 -19.11 -6.36
C LEU A 359 3.51 -18.42 -5.68
N GLN A 360 4.01 -17.32 -6.26
CA GLN A 360 5.13 -16.58 -5.68
C GLN A 360 4.77 -15.96 -4.33
N LEU A 361 3.57 -15.36 -4.19
CA LEU A 361 3.13 -14.82 -2.90
C LEU A 361 2.96 -15.92 -1.85
N PHE A 362 2.40 -17.07 -2.22
CA PHE A 362 2.29 -18.21 -1.31
C PHE A 362 3.66 -18.71 -0.86
N HIS A 363 4.58 -18.93 -1.79
CA HIS A 363 5.93 -19.41 -1.49
C HIS A 363 6.70 -18.46 -0.59
N LEU A 364 6.54 -17.14 -0.77
CA LEU A 364 7.14 -16.13 0.10
C LEU A 364 6.75 -16.33 1.57
N HIS A 365 5.51 -16.72 1.83
CA HIS A 365 4.97 -16.90 3.18
C HIS A 365 5.11 -18.33 3.72
N ALA A 366 5.12 -19.34 2.86
CA ALA A 366 5.24 -20.75 3.24
C ALA A 366 6.71 -21.20 3.36
N LEU A 367 7.55 -20.86 2.39
CA LEU A 367 8.88 -21.41 2.20
C LEU A 367 9.92 -20.32 2.52
N LYS A 368 10.69 -20.49 3.61
CA LYS A 368 11.81 -19.61 4.05
C LYS A 368 12.95 -19.52 3.02
N ASN A 369 12.71 -19.02 1.81
CA ASN A 369 13.65 -19.00 0.69
C ASN A 369 14.18 -20.39 0.29
N LYS A 370 13.46 -21.48 0.63
CA LYS A 370 13.76 -22.83 0.14
C LYS A 370 13.20 -22.96 -1.28
N SER A 371 13.99 -23.48 -2.21
CA SER A 371 13.51 -23.79 -3.55
C SER A 371 12.40 -24.86 -3.49
N PRO A 372 11.25 -24.65 -4.13
CA PRO A 372 10.19 -25.66 -4.14
C PRO A 372 10.69 -26.94 -4.82
N THR A 373 10.53 -28.10 -4.16
CA THR A 373 10.71 -29.40 -4.81
C THR A 373 9.46 -29.75 -5.63
N THR A 374 9.55 -30.78 -6.47
CA THR A 374 8.43 -31.24 -7.31
C THR A 374 7.17 -31.59 -6.50
N VAL A 375 7.32 -32.16 -5.30
CA VAL A 375 6.18 -32.54 -4.45
C VAL A 375 5.51 -31.32 -3.83
N TYR A 376 6.28 -30.37 -3.29
CA TYR A 376 5.72 -29.09 -2.81
C TYR A 376 5.05 -28.28 -3.91
N THR A 377 5.37 -28.53 -5.18
CA THR A 377 4.71 -27.88 -6.32
C THR A 377 3.26 -28.35 -6.50
N GLU A 378 2.96 -29.64 -6.28
CA GLU A 378 1.60 -30.16 -6.38
C GLU A 378 0.72 -29.65 -5.23
N PHE A 379 1.25 -29.68 -4.00
CA PHE A 379 0.59 -29.10 -2.84
C PHE A 379 0.33 -27.61 -2.99
N SER A 380 1.32 -26.86 -3.50
CA SER A 380 1.14 -25.43 -3.79
C SER A 380 0.00 -25.20 -4.79
N ARG A 381 -0.14 -26.05 -5.82
CA ARG A 381 -1.25 -25.95 -6.78
C ARG A 381 -2.60 -26.12 -6.10
N LYS A 382 -2.77 -27.15 -5.24
CA LYS A 382 -4.01 -27.35 -4.47
C LYS A 382 -4.37 -26.12 -3.62
N VAL A 383 -3.37 -25.47 -3.00
CA VAL A 383 -3.56 -24.25 -2.20
C VAL A 383 -3.95 -23.05 -3.07
N ILE A 384 -3.34 -22.90 -4.25
CA ILE A 384 -3.68 -21.84 -5.20
C ILE A 384 -5.10 -22.03 -5.73
N ASP A 385 -5.47 -23.27 -6.07
CA ASP A 385 -6.82 -23.61 -6.53
C ASP A 385 -7.87 -23.29 -5.44
N TYR A 386 -7.56 -23.57 -4.17
CA TYR A 386 -8.44 -23.22 -3.04
C TYR A 386 -8.56 -21.70 -2.82
N SER A 387 -7.44 -20.98 -2.90
CA SER A 387 -7.40 -19.54 -2.63
C SER A 387 -7.83 -18.68 -3.82
N GLN A 388 -7.88 -19.23 -5.04
CA GLN A 388 -8.24 -18.58 -6.31
C GLN A 388 -7.62 -17.18 -6.48
N GLY A 389 -6.37 -17.02 -6.03
CA GLY A 389 -5.61 -15.77 -6.17
C GLY A 389 -5.95 -14.66 -5.17
N ILE A 390 -6.68 -14.94 -4.08
CA ILE A 390 -6.95 -13.96 -3.01
C ILE A 390 -5.71 -13.77 -2.12
N PRO A 391 -5.08 -12.58 -2.09
CA PRO A 391 -3.86 -12.34 -1.34
C PRO A 391 -3.99 -12.65 0.16
N LEU A 392 -5.10 -12.26 0.80
CA LEU A 392 -5.33 -12.55 2.21
C LEU A 392 -5.34 -14.06 2.51
N ALA A 393 -5.98 -14.85 1.65
CA ALA A 393 -6.02 -16.30 1.79
C ALA A 393 -4.64 -16.91 1.58
N LEU A 394 -3.92 -16.51 0.53
CA LEU A 394 -2.55 -16.97 0.23
C LEU A 394 -1.59 -16.70 1.39
N LYS A 395 -1.63 -15.50 1.98
CA LYS A 395 -0.80 -15.15 3.15
C LYS A 395 -1.12 -16.00 4.37
N THR A 396 -2.41 -16.21 4.62
CA THR A 396 -2.87 -16.97 5.80
C THR A 396 -2.57 -18.46 5.66
N LEU A 397 -2.78 -19.03 4.48
CA LEU A 397 -2.42 -20.41 4.14
C LEU A 397 -0.90 -20.58 4.15
N GLY A 398 -0.15 -19.63 3.59
CA GLY A 398 1.31 -19.63 3.65
C GLY A 398 1.83 -19.72 5.08
N ALA A 399 1.29 -18.91 6.00
CA ALA A 399 1.65 -18.96 7.41
C ALA A 399 1.22 -20.25 8.13
N LEU A 400 0.14 -20.90 7.70
CA LEU A 400 -0.32 -22.20 8.21
C LEU A 400 0.66 -23.30 7.80
N PHE A 401 0.88 -23.44 6.49
CA PHE A 401 1.78 -24.45 5.92
C PHE A 401 3.26 -24.19 6.21
N HIS A 402 3.61 -22.98 6.65
CA HIS A 402 4.93 -22.68 7.18
C HIS A 402 5.34 -23.58 8.36
N ARG A 403 4.35 -24.13 9.08
CA ARG A 403 4.54 -25.00 10.25
C ARG A 403 4.60 -26.48 9.90
N CYS A 404 4.32 -26.85 8.65
CA CYS A 404 4.29 -28.23 8.20
C CYS A 404 5.68 -28.62 7.68
N ASP A 405 6.23 -29.72 8.20
CA ASP A 405 7.58 -30.17 7.87
C ASP A 405 7.57 -31.40 6.93
N THR A 406 6.45 -32.14 6.86
CA THR A 406 6.29 -33.36 6.06
C THR A 406 5.15 -33.27 5.05
N GLU A 407 5.17 -34.12 4.02
CA GLU A 407 4.08 -34.20 3.01
C GLU A 407 2.75 -34.66 3.64
N GLU A 408 2.83 -35.52 4.65
CA GLU A 408 1.67 -36.03 5.40
C GLU A 408 0.96 -34.89 6.16
N ASP A 409 1.73 -33.99 6.79
CA ASP A 409 1.19 -32.80 7.46
C ASP A 409 0.42 -31.91 6.48
N TRP A 410 0.91 -31.78 5.24
CA TRP A 410 0.26 -30.96 4.21
C TRP A 410 -1.05 -31.57 3.73
N ASP A 411 -1.10 -32.88 3.48
CA ASP A 411 -2.33 -33.56 3.08
C ASP A 411 -3.36 -33.56 4.23
N GLU A 412 -2.95 -33.73 5.48
CA GLU A 412 -3.83 -33.62 6.64
C GLU A 412 -4.43 -32.22 6.76
N GLU A 413 -3.61 -31.17 6.70
CA GLU A 413 -4.09 -29.79 6.76
C GLU A 413 -5.00 -29.42 5.58
N LEU A 414 -4.67 -29.84 4.35
CA LEU A 414 -5.55 -29.63 3.19
C LEU A 414 -6.90 -30.36 3.33
N ASN A 415 -6.90 -31.58 3.88
CA ASN A 415 -8.14 -32.30 4.15
C ASN A 415 -8.94 -31.65 5.29
N ARG A 416 -8.25 -31.12 6.31
CA ARG A 416 -8.87 -30.35 7.39
C ARG A 416 -9.56 -29.09 6.84
N LEU A 417 -8.94 -28.38 5.91
CA LEU A 417 -9.49 -27.16 5.29
C LEU A 417 -10.81 -27.39 4.55
N LYS A 418 -11.02 -28.58 3.95
CA LYS A 418 -12.29 -28.93 3.28
C LYS A 418 -13.47 -28.98 4.25
N ASN A 419 -13.21 -29.35 5.51
CA ASN A 419 -14.24 -29.52 6.53
C ASN A 419 -14.33 -28.29 7.43
N PHE A 420 -13.20 -27.66 7.72
CA PHE A 420 -13.04 -26.55 8.65
C PHE A 420 -12.27 -25.40 7.99
N PRO A 421 -12.99 -24.49 7.31
CA PRO A 421 -12.38 -23.30 6.73
C PRO A 421 -11.68 -22.45 7.80
N ILE A 422 -10.65 -21.70 7.38
CA ILE A 422 -9.84 -20.91 8.32
C ILE A 422 -10.65 -19.74 8.87
N GLU A 423 -10.91 -19.75 10.18
CA GLU A 423 -11.69 -18.72 10.89
C GLU A 423 -11.23 -17.29 10.59
N LYS A 424 -9.91 -17.05 10.52
CA LYS A 424 -9.37 -15.72 10.17
C LYS A 424 -9.81 -15.22 8.79
N ILE A 425 -9.86 -16.11 7.79
CA ILE A 425 -10.34 -15.76 6.43
C ILE A 425 -11.84 -15.54 6.49
N GLN A 426 -12.55 -16.45 7.17
CA GLN A 426 -14.00 -16.41 7.33
C GLN A 426 -14.47 -15.10 7.96
N ASN A 427 -13.86 -14.66 9.06
CA ASN A 427 -14.23 -13.42 9.76
C ASN A 427 -14.11 -12.18 8.86
N VAL A 428 -13.07 -12.09 8.03
CA VAL A 428 -12.88 -10.94 7.13
C VAL A 428 -13.91 -10.91 6.00
N LEU A 429 -14.24 -12.07 5.44
CA LEU A 429 -15.28 -12.20 4.42
C LEU A 429 -16.67 -11.92 5.01
N ARG A 430 -16.93 -12.44 6.23
CA ARG A 430 -18.21 -12.37 6.94
C ARG A 430 -18.67 -10.94 7.21
N LEU A 431 -17.75 -10.01 7.44
CA LEU A 431 -18.08 -8.58 7.54
C LEU A 431 -18.90 -8.05 6.35
N SER A 432 -18.67 -8.60 5.15
CA SER A 432 -19.40 -8.19 3.95
C SER A 432 -20.81 -8.81 3.90
N TYR A 433 -20.99 -9.98 4.51
CA TYR A 433 -22.28 -10.65 4.67
C TYR A 433 -23.11 -10.03 5.80
N ASP A 434 -22.49 -9.72 6.93
CA ASP A 434 -23.17 -9.17 8.10
C ASP A 434 -23.82 -7.80 7.78
N GLY A 435 -23.19 -7.02 6.89
CA GLY A 435 -23.71 -5.76 6.36
C GLY A 435 -24.81 -5.87 5.30
N LEU A 436 -25.30 -7.07 4.98
CA LEU A 436 -26.47 -7.29 4.12
C LEU A 436 -27.78 -7.19 4.92
N GLU A 437 -28.83 -6.76 4.25
CA GLU A 437 -30.20 -6.88 4.76
C GLU A 437 -30.70 -8.34 4.65
N GLU A 438 -31.82 -8.64 5.31
CA GLU A 438 -32.30 -10.01 5.49
C GLU A 438 -32.59 -10.74 4.17
N ASN A 439 -33.17 -10.03 3.19
CA ASN A 439 -33.48 -10.59 1.88
C ASN A 439 -32.20 -11.03 1.14
N GLU A 440 -31.18 -10.18 1.14
CA GLU A 440 -29.90 -10.40 0.46
C GLU A 440 -29.10 -11.50 1.16
N LYS A 441 -29.17 -11.58 2.51
CA LYS A 441 -28.58 -12.67 3.28
C LYS A 441 -29.13 -14.02 2.85
N GLU A 442 -30.45 -14.15 2.75
CA GLU A 442 -31.09 -15.39 2.34
C GLU A 442 -30.78 -15.73 0.88
N CYS A 443 -30.74 -14.74 -0.02
CA CYS A 443 -30.29 -14.93 -1.40
C CYS A 443 -28.85 -15.44 -1.47
N PHE A 444 -27.94 -14.85 -0.68
CA PHE A 444 -26.54 -15.25 -0.62
C PHE A 444 -26.40 -16.71 -0.18
N LEU A 445 -27.12 -17.12 0.87
CA LEU A 445 -27.09 -18.48 1.37
C LEU A 445 -27.64 -19.50 0.36
N ASP A 446 -28.72 -19.17 -0.36
CA ASP A 446 -29.23 -20.03 -1.45
C ASP A 446 -28.24 -20.19 -2.59
N ILE A 447 -27.54 -19.11 -2.97
CA ILE A 447 -26.51 -19.18 -4.00
C ILE A 447 -25.32 -20.02 -3.54
N ALA A 448 -24.86 -19.83 -2.30
CA ALA A 448 -23.75 -20.59 -1.73
C ALA A 448 -24.06 -22.11 -1.63
N CYS A 449 -25.28 -22.46 -1.23
CA CYS A 449 -25.69 -23.85 -1.06
C CYS A 449 -26.01 -24.54 -2.39
N PHE A 450 -26.78 -23.88 -3.29
CA PHE A 450 -27.45 -24.56 -4.40
C PHE A 450 -27.23 -23.93 -5.78
N LEU A 451 -27.11 -22.61 -5.87
CA LEU A 451 -27.23 -21.91 -7.17
C LEU A 451 -25.89 -21.48 -7.79
N LYS A 452 -24.75 -21.82 -7.18
CA LYS A 452 -23.44 -21.60 -7.81
C LYS A 452 -23.36 -22.35 -9.14
N GLY A 453 -23.07 -21.62 -10.22
CA GLY A 453 -22.99 -22.13 -11.59
C GLY A 453 -24.34 -22.24 -12.31
N ALA A 454 -25.46 -21.95 -11.64
CA ALA A 454 -26.78 -21.95 -12.28
C ALA A 454 -26.93 -20.76 -13.24
N ASP A 455 -27.73 -20.93 -14.29
CA ASP A 455 -28.13 -19.82 -15.15
C ASP A 455 -28.92 -18.78 -14.34
N VAL A 456 -28.65 -17.50 -14.61
CA VAL A 456 -29.23 -16.37 -13.87
C VAL A 456 -30.75 -16.36 -13.91
N TYR A 457 -31.39 -16.76 -15.03
CA TYR A 457 -32.86 -16.80 -15.11
C TYR A 457 -33.45 -17.89 -14.22
N ILE A 458 -32.80 -19.06 -14.18
CA ILE A 458 -33.21 -20.17 -13.31
C ILE A 458 -33.05 -19.76 -11.84
N ALA A 459 -31.93 -19.14 -11.49
CA ALA A 459 -31.68 -18.68 -10.13
C ALA A 459 -32.72 -17.64 -9.67
N ARG A 460 -33.07 -16.68 -10.54
CA ARG A 460 -34.14 -15.70 -10.25
C ARG A 460 -35.47 -16.39 -9.97
N GLY A 461 -35.86 -17.34 -10.82
CA GLY A 461 -37.11 -18.09 -10.62
C GLY A 461 -37.16 -18.88 -9.31
N ILE A 462 -36.03 -19.49 -8.90
CA ILE A 462 -35.96 -20.23 -7.63
C ILE A 462 -36.05 -19.28 -6.43
N LEU A 463 -35.36 -18.14 -6.47
CA LEU A 463 -35.42 -17.14 -5.41
C LEU A 463 -36.82 -16.51 -5.28
N ASP A 464 -37.47 -16.24 -6.42
CA ASP A 464 -38.85 -15.74 -6.46
C ASP A 464 -39.84 -16.73 -5.82
N ILE A 465 -39.70 -18.04 -6.10
CA ILE A 465 -40.53 -19.09 -5.48
C ILE A 465 -40.35 -19.11 -3.95
N ARG A 466 -39.14 -18.83 -3.46
CA ARG A 466 -38.86 -18.73 -2.02
C ARG A 466 -39.32 -17.41 -1.40
N GLY A 467 -39.81 -16.46 -2.21
CA GLY A 467 -40.29 -15.16 -1.77
C GLY A 467 -39.20 -14.11 -1.59
N PHE A 468 -38.00 -14.33 -2.14
CA PHE A 468 -36.90 -13.38 -2.07
C PHE A 468 -36.87 -12.48 -3.30
N SER A 469 -36.59 -11.19 -3.10
CA SER A 469 -36.55 -10.23 -4.19
C SER A 469 -35.34 -10.47 -5.09
N VAL A 470 -35.59 -10.52 -6.39
CA VAL A 470 -34.59 -10.54 -7.47
C VAL A 470 -33.55 -9.42 -7.37
N THR A 471 -33.91 -8.29 -6.75
CA THR A 471 -32.97 -7.18 -6.48
C THR A 471 -31.79 -7.61 -5.63
N GLY A 472 -31.95 -8.65 -4.81
CA GLY A 472 -30.88 -9.20 -3.99
C GLY A 472 -29.67 -9.65 -4.82
N ILE A 473 -29.88 -10.24 -6.00
CA ILE A 473 -28.77 -10.63 -6.89
C ILE A 473 -27.94 -9.40 -7.31
N GLN A 474 -28.59 -8.28 -7.65
CA GLN A 474 -27.88 -7.07 -8.06
C GLN A 474 -27.06 -6.48 -6.91
N ILE A 475 -27.64 -6.44 -5.69
CA ILE A 475 -26.95 -5.94 -4.50
C ILE A 475 -25.73 -6.83 -4.16
N LEU A 476 -25.86 -8.15 -4.30
CA LEU A 476 -24.75 -9.08 -4.08
C LEU A 476 -23.63 -8.90 -5.12
N ILE A 477 -23.98 -8.57 -6.38
CA ILE A 477 -23.00 -8.21 -7.42
C ILE A 477 -22.30 -6.91 -7.02
N ASP A 478 -23.06 -5.86 -6.68
CA ASP A 478 -22.50 -4.55 -6.33
C ASP A 478 -21.57 -4.65 -5.11
N LYS A 479 -21.86 -5.53 -4.15
CA LYS A 479 -21.02 -5.81 -2.98
C LYS A 479 -19.85 -6.78 -3.24
N SER A 480 -19.56 -7.13 -4.50
CA SER A 480 -18.50 -8.08 -4.89
C SER A 480 -18.61 -9.46 -4.23
N LEU A 481 -19.82 -9.91 -3.91
CA LEU A 481 -20.05 -11.22 -3.29
C LEU A 481 -20.31 -12.32 -4.35
N ILE A 482 -20.84 -11.93 -5.50
CA ILE A 482 -21.06 -12.81 -6.65
C ILE A 482 -20.75 -12.08 -7.95
N SER A 483 -20.58 -12.83 -9.03
CA SER A 483 -20.43 -12.30 -10.39
C SER A 483 -21.29 -13.07 -11.38
N ILE A 484 -21.52 -12.50 -12.57
CA ILE A 484 -22.17 -13.19 -13.67
C ILE A 484 -21.11 -13.50 -14.73
N SER A 485 -21.01 -14.78 -15.09
CA SER A 485 -20.08 -15.23 -16.12
C SER A 485 -20.52 -14.78 -17.51
N LYS A 486 -19.60 -14.86 -18.49
CA LYS A 486 -19.94 -14.62 -19.91
C LYS A 486 -21.01 -15.56 -20.46
N LYS A 487 -21.26 -16.70 -19.80
CA LYS A 487 -22.30 -17.67 -20.14
C LYS A 487 -23.61 -17.43 -19.41
N ASN A 488 -23.77 -16.27 -18.76
CA ASN A 488 -24.95 -15.91 -17.97
C ASN A 488 -25.19 -16.84 -16.76
N CYS A 489 -24.12 -17.38 -16.17
CA CYS A 489 -24.19 -18.20 -14.96
C CYS A 489 -23.76 -17.41 -13.73
N LEU A 490 -24.39 -17.67 -12.59
CA LEU A 490 -23.97 -17.14 -11.30
C LEU A 490 -22.64 -17.75 -10.88
N GLU A 491 -21.66 -16.91 -10.58
CA GLU A 491 -20.36 -17.29 -10.04
C GLU A 491 -20.24 -16.76 -8.61
N MET A 492 -19.69 -17.60 -7.73
CA MET A 492 -19.36 -17.25 -6.36
C MET A 492 -18.00 -17.83 -6.04
N HIS A 493 -17.13 -17.01 -5.47
CA HIS A 493 -15.79 -17.43 -5.06
C HIS A 493 -15.87 -18.57 -4.04
N ASP A 494 -14.98 -19.56 -4.14
CA ASP A 494 -15.02 -20.77 -3.30
C ASP A 494 -14.96 -20.44 -1.80
N LEU A 495 -14.07 -19.54 -1.40
CA LEU A 495 -14.02 -19.03 -0.01
C LEU A 495 -15.32 -18.36 0.49
N LEU A 496 -16.06 -17.65 -0.38
CA LEU A 496 -17.37 -17.07 -0.03
C LEU A 496 -18.45 -18.16 0.07
N GLN A 497 -18.37 -19.17 -0.80
CA GLN A 497 -19.25 -20.33 -0.73
C GLN A 497 -19.02 -21.12 0.57
N ASP A 498 -17.76 -21.38 0.92
CA ASP A 498 -17.37 -22.02 2.18
C ASP A 498 -17.87 -21.23 3.39
N MET A 499 -17.81 -19.90 3.32
CA MET A 499 -18.36 -19.02 4.34
C MET A 499 -19.87 -19.16 4.48
N GLY A 500 -20.62 -19.06 3.37
CA GLY A 500 -22.08 -19.23 3.39
C GLY A 500 -22.49 -20.59 3.96
N ARG A 501 -21.81 -21.65 3.55
CA ARG A 501 -22.02 -23.01 4.07
C ARG A 501 -21.68 -23.13 5.56
N THR A 502 -20.62 -22.46 6.02
CA THR A 502 -20.25 -22.43 7.44
C THR A 502 -21.32 -21.73 8.27
N ILE A 503 -21.86 -20.60 7.79
CA ILE A 503 -22.95 -19.87 8.45
C ILE A 503 -24.20 -20.77 8.62
N VAL A 504 -24.57 -21.55 7.61
CA VAL A 504 -25.70 -22.49 7.75
C VAL A 504 -25.40 -23.60 8.74
N ARG A 505 -24.18 -24.16 8.73
CA ARG A 505 -23.73 -25.16 9.73
C ARG A 505 -23.79 -24.61 11.17
N GLU A 506 -23.51 -23.33 11.36
CA GLU A 506 -23.54 -22.67 12.67
C GLU A 506 -24.95 -22.52 13.26
N GLN A 507 -26.01 -22.54 12.44
CA GLN A 507 -27.40 -22.49 12.92
C GLN A 507 -27.72 -23.64 13.86
N CYS A 508 -27.24 -24.85 13.54
CA CYS A 508 -27.29 -26.00 14.43
C CYS A 508 -26.20 -27.01 14.05
N ARG A 509 -25.15 -27.10 14.87
CA ARG A 509 -24.00 -27.97 14.58
C ARG A 509 -24.37 -29.45 14.70
N ASP A 510 -25.09 -29.82 15.74
CA ASP A 510 -25.32 -31.22 16.11
C ASP A 510 -26.52 -31.86 15.40
N GLU A 511 -27.50 -31.04 14.96
CA GLU A 511 -28.72 -31.53 14.31
C GLU A 511 -28.91 -30.88 12.93
N PRO A 512 -28.47 -31.55 11.84
CA PRO A 512 -28.63 -31.01 10.49
C PRO A 512 -30.09 -30.67 10.14
N GLY A 513 -31.06 -31.45 10.64
CA GLY A 513 -32.49 -31.22 10.38
C GLY A 513 -33.07 -29.93 10.97
N LYS A 514 -32.35 -29.24 11.86
CA LYS A 514 -32.73 -27.92 12.38
C LYS A 514 -32.18 -26.75 11.55
N ARG A 515 -31.29 -27.02 10.58
CA ARG A 515 -30.71 -26.01 9.70
C ARG A 515 -31.72 -25.63 8.61
N ASN A 516 -31.70 -24.38 8.17
CA ASN A 516 -32.63 -23.91 7.13
C ASN A 516 -32.29 -24.43 5.72
N ARG A 517 -31.06 -24.94 5.51
CA ARG A 517 -30.58 -25.49 4.23
C ARG A 517 -29.68 -26.70 4.47
N LEU A 518 -29.81 -27.70 3.60
CA LEU A 518 -28.98 -28.90 3.57
C LEU A 518 -28.39 -29.09 2.18
N TRP A 519 -27.07 -29.14 2.06
CA TRP A 519 -26.36 -29.29 0.78
C TRP A 519 -25.39 -30.47 0.76
N ALA A 520 -24.97 -30.97 1.93
CA ALA A 520 -24.11 -32.14 2.02
C ALA A 520 -24.96 -33.41 1.93
N ALA A 521 -24.56 -34.34 1.06
CA ALA A 521 -25.28 -35.60 0.86
C ALA A 521 -25.42 -36.39 2.17
N ASP A 522 -24.37 -36.42 2.99
CA ASP A 522 -24.37 -37.12 4.28
C ASP A 522 -25.37 -36.49 5.27
N ASP A 523 -25.43 -35.15 5.34
CA ASP A 523 -26.39 -34.44 6.19
C ASP A 523 -27.83 -34.71 5.73
N VAL A 524 -28.08 -34.72 4.41
CA VAL A 524 -29.39 -35.03 3.82
C VAL A 524 -29.78 -36.47 4.13
N TYR A 525 -28.86 -37.42 3.97
CA TYR A 525 -29.08 -38.83 4.27
C TYR A 525 -29.42 -39.03 5.75
N GLN A 526 -28.66 -38.41 6.66
CA GLN A 526 -28.89 -38.50 8.11
C GLN A 526 -30.28 -37.96 8.50
N VAL A 527 -30.72 -36.86 7.89
CA VAL A 527 -32.05 -36.28 8.16
C VAL A 527 -33.16 -37.20 7.63
N LEU A 528 -33.05 -37.66 6.38
CA LEU A 528 -34.03 -38.55 5.77
C LEU A 528 -34.13 -39.89 6.51
N GLU A 529 -33.01 -40.45 6.98
CA GLU A 529 -32.99 -41.69 7.76
C GLU A 529 -33.69 -41.49 9.13
N ASN A 530 -33.37 -40.40 9.84
CA ASN A 530 -34.00 -40.08 11.12
C ASN A 530 -35.50 -39.81 10.99
N ASP A 531 -35.95 -39.15 9.93
CA ASP A 531 -37.37 -38.94 9.65
C ASP A 531 -38.07 -40.25 9.27
N THR A 532 -37.41 -41.14 8.53
CA THR A 532 -37.95 -42.48 8.23
C THR A 532 -38.11 -43.32 9.50
N VAL A 533 -37.19 -43.21 10.47
CA VAL A 533 -37.29 -43.85 11.78
C VAL A 533 -38.42 -43.23 12.61
N ARG A 534 -38.61 -41.90 12.58
CA ARG A 534 -39.74 -41.22 13.24
C ARG A 534 -41.09 -41.66 12.65
N ILE A 535 -41.22 -41.75 11.34
CA ILE A 535 -42.45 -42.19 10.66
C ILE A 535 -42.77 -43.64 11.02
N LYS A 536 -41.78 -44.54 10.99
CA LYS A 536 -41.96 -45.95 11.42
C LYS A 536 -42.36 -46.08 12.89
N ASN A 537 -41.78 -45.28 13.79
CA ASN A 537 -42.16 -45.27 15.20
C ASN A 537 -43.57 -44.68 15.43
N HIS A 538 -44.01 -43.75 14.58
CA HIS A 538 -45.38 -43.25 14.62
C HIS A 538 -46.40 -44.29 14.11
N GLU A 539 -46.07 -45.04 13.06
CA GLU A 539 -46.92 -46.14 12.56
C GLU A 539 -46.99 -47.32 13.54
N LEU A 540 -45.89 -47.66 14.22
CA LEU A 540 -45.83 -48.68 15.27
C LEU A 540 -46.60 -48.29 16.55
N SER A 541 -46.73 -46.98 16.85
CA SER A 541 -47.53 -46.51 17.99
C SER A 541 -49.03 -46.38 17.67
N THR A 542 -49.40 -46.19 16.40
CA THR A 542 -50.82 -46.21 15.97
C THR A 542 -51.40 -47.60 15.71
N THR A 543 -50.56 -48.64 15.64
CA THR A 543 -51.01 -50.04 15.41
C THR A 543 -51.12 -50.88 16.68
N GLY A 544 -50.88 -50.30 17.86
CA GLY A 544 -50.93 -50.98 19.17
C GLY A 544 -52.29 -51.01 19.86
N ASP A 545 -53.32 -50.31 19.36
CA ASP A 545 -54.61 -50.16 20.05
C ASP A 545 -55.79 -50.70 19.20
N SER A 546 -55.76 -52.00 18.92
CA SER A 546 -56.97 -52.74 18.54
C SER A 546 -56.81 -54.22 18.90
N GLY A 547 -57.07 -54.57 20.17
CA GLY A 547 -57.07 -55.95 20.62
C GLY A 547 -57.61 -56.16 22.04
N ASN A 548 -58.88 -56.59 22.10
CA ASN A 548 -59.62 -57.19 23.22
C ASN A 548 -60.35 -56.25 24.19
N SER A 549 -61.63 -56.46 24.52
CA SER A 549 -62.61 -57.47 24.08
C SER A 549 -64.03 -57.09 24.58
N PHE A 550 -65.04 -57.77 24.06
CA PHE A 550 -66.23 -58.12 24.85
C PHE A 550 -65.86 -59.08 26.00
#